data_AF-A0A835YHU4-F1
#
_entry.id   AF-A0A835YHU4-F1
#
_cell.length_a   1.000
_cell.length_b   1.000
_cell.length_c   1.000
_cell.angle_alpha   90.00
_cell.angle_beta   90.00
_cell.angle_gamma   90.00
#
_symmetry.space_group_name_H-M   'P 1'
#
loop_
_entity.id
_entity.type
_entity.pdbx_description
1 polymer ?
#
loop_
_entity_poly.entity_id
_entity_poly.type
_entity_poly.pdbx_seq_one_letter_code
_entity_poly.pdbx_strand_id
1 'polypeptide(L)'
;MLARRAAYAASTAFRRSATCQWRTLSSYSGDNVTYSGGQEGTQGGFYGSGGARSKAAPNLHHRPEAVASQEDIERLKAVMEDVMGMESELAKANSLNARTIEIKGNLKKTLSSPAMMELLNRLEIQSEPVWGLTQKERDLVRSARRKVNTC
;
A
#
# COMPACT_ATOMS: atom_id res chain seq x y z
N MET A 1 -20.92 38.72 61.00
CA MET A 1 -20.27 40.04 60.86
C MET A 1 -19.38 40.03 59.62
N LEU A 2 -19.56 41.02 58.74
CA LEU A 2 -18.58 41.67 57.83
C LEU A 2 -17.59 40.75 57.07
N ALA A 3 -17.72 40.48 55.77
CA ALA A 3 -17.61 41.36 54.59
C ALA A 3 -16.19 41.89 54.28
N ARG A 4 -15.86 41.79 52.96
CA ARG A 4 -14.92 42.59 52.12
C ARG A 4 -13.61 41.89 51.71
N ARG A 5 -13.47 41.49 50.42
CA ARG A 5 -12.99 42.25 49.21
C ARG A 5 -11.44 42.32 49.20
N ALA A 6 -10.68 42.18 48.11
CA ALA A 6 -10.89 42.25 46.65
C ALA A 6 -9.72 41.50 45.93
N ALA A 7 -9.96 40.83 44.79
CA ALA A 7 -9.54 41.20 43.42
C ALA A 7 -8.01 41.16 43.11
N TYR A 8 -7.58 40.36 42.12
CA TYR A 8 -7.18 40.81 40.77
C TYR A 8 -6.80 39.63 39.86
N ALA A 9 -6.94 39.84 38.55
CA ALA A 9 -7.08 38.88 37.46
C ALA A 9 -5.80 38.59 36.66
N ALA A 10 -5.76 37.44 35.95
CA ALA A 10 -5.21 37.24 34.59
C ALA A 10 -5.39 35.74 34.20
N SER A 11 -6.31 35.36 33.30
CA SER A 11 -6.23 35.40 31.83
C SER A 11 -5.20 34.45 31.22
N THR A 12 -5.67 33.30 30.70
CA THR A 12 -5.46 32.90 29.30
C THR A 12 -6.55 31.94 28.84
N ALA A 13 -7.15 32.28 27.71
CA ALA A 13 -8.40 31.77 27.20
C ALA A 13 -8.24 30.45 26.42
N PHE A 14 -9.04 29.46 26.77
CA PHE A 14 -9.42 28.35 25.89
C PHE A 14 -10.69 28.77 25.15
N ARG A 15 -10.61 29.00 23.83
CA ARG A 15 -11.79 29.14 22.96
C ARG A 15 -11.60 28.27 21.72
N ARG A 16 -12.34 27.16 21.67
CA ARG A 16 -12.64 26.44 20.43
C ARG A 16 -14.11 26.64 20.08
N SER A 17 -14.34 26.63 18.77
CA SER A 17 -15.61 26.52 18.03
C SER A 17 -16.56 27.72 18.08
N ALA A 18 -16.45 28.56 17.05
CA ALA A 18 -17.56 29.35 16.54
C ALA A 18 -17.75 29.03 15.04
N THR A 19 -18.82 28.28 14.79
CA THR A 19 -19.79 28.44 13.69
C THR A 19 -19.32 28.96 12.33
N CYS A 20 -19.55 28.15 11.30
CA CYS A 20 -19.57 28.55 9.89
C CYS A 20 -20.58 29.70 9.70
N GLN A 21 -20.10 30.93 9.49
CA GLN A 21 -20.91 32.06 9.07
C GLN A 21 -20.47 32.52 7.68
N TRP A 22 -21.37 32.32 6.73
CA TRP A 22 -21.38 32.99 5.45
C TRP A 22 -21.63 34.48 5.68
N ARG A 23 -20.76 35.35 5.15
CA ARG A 23 -21.18 36.69 4.70
C ARG A 23 -20.18 37.28 3.70
N THR A 24 -20.78 37.72 2.60
CA THR A 24 -20.29 38.59 1.54
C THR A 24 -20.03 40.01 2.05
N LEU A 25 -19.08 40.73 1.46
CA LEU A 25 -19.27 42.03 0.76
C LEU A 25 -17.93 42.71 0.40
N SER A 26 -17.84 43.24 -0.82
CA SER A 26 -17.40 44.63 -1.12
C SER A 26 -17.52 44.82 -2.65
N SER A 27 -18.65 45.35 -3.14
CA SER A 27 -18.87 46.77 -3.50
C SER A 27 -17.97 47.30 -4.61
N TYR A 28 -18.50 47.31 -5.84
CA TYR A 28 -18.31 48.45 -6.74
C TYR A 28 -19.64 48.84 -7.41
N SER A 29 -19.81 50.14 -7.50
CA SER A 29 -21.01 50.92 -7.77
C SER A 29 -21.27 51.08 -9.27
N GLY A 30 -22.55 51.24 -9.64
CA GLY A 30 -22.96 52.02 -10.81
C GLY A 30 -23.04 51.28 -12.14
N ASP A 31 -24.29 50.94 -12.50
CA ASP A 31 -24.93 51.13 -13.80
C ASP A 31 -24.14 50.89 -15.10
N ASN A 32 -24.66 49.95 -15.90
CA ASN A 32 -25.05 50.12 -17.31
C ASN A 32 -24.69 48.86 -18.11
N VAL A 33 -25.68 47.97 -18.31
CA VAL A 33 -25.60 46.89 -19.30
C VAL A 33 -25.77 47.53 -20.68
N THR A 34 -24.71 48.15 -21.18
CA THR A 34 -24.69 48.66 -22.55
C THR A 34 -24.34 47.50 -23.49
N TYR A 35 -25.39 47.01 -24.16
CA TYR A 35 -25.26 46.24 -25.40
C TYR A 35 -24.54 47.11 -26.44
N SER A 36 -23.28 46.83 -26.73
CA SER A 36 -22.54 47.55 -27.76
C SER A 36 -21.56 46.62 -28.48
N GLY A 37 -21.80 46.48 -29.79
CA GLY A 37 -20.78 46.13 -30.77
C GLY A 37 -20.42 44.65 -30.83
N GLY A 38 -20.92 43.96 -31.86
CA GLY A 38 -20.48 42.61 -32.18
C GLY A 38 -18.99 42.54 -32.55
N GLN A 39 -18.44 41.33 -32.43
CA GLN A 39 -17.33 40.89 -33.25
C GLN A 39 -17.42 39.38 -33.51
N GLU A 40 -17.27 39.03 -34.79
CA GLU A 40 -17.35 37.72 -35.39
C GLU A 40 -16.20 36.78 -35.03
N GLY A 41 -16.44 35.47 -35.19
CA GLY A 41 -15.42 34.45 -35.45
C GLY A 41 -14.60 34.06 -34.20
N THR A 42 -14.57 32.83 -33.74
CA THR A 42 -14.15 31.67 -34.52
C THR A 42 -14.43 30.44 -33.66
N GLN A 43 -15.12 29.47 -34.23
CA GLN A 43 -15.14 28.08 -33.79
C GLN A 43 -13.70 27.60 -33.53
N GLY A 44 -13.31 27.36 -32.27
CA GLY A 44 -11.91 27.02 -31.98
C GLY A 44 -11.59 26.65 -30.54
N GLY A 45 -12.06 25.48 -30.10
CA GLY A 45 -11.38 24.56 -29.17
C GLY A 45 -10.73 25.08 -27.87
N PHE A 46 -11.33 24.73 -26.73
CA PHE A 46 -10.54 24.36 -25.55
C PHE A 46 -11.16 23.14 -24.84
N TYR A 47 -11.39 22.07 -25.60
CA TYR A 47 -11.50 20.74 -25.02
C TYR A 47 -10.08 20.27 -24.67
N GLY A 48 -9.78 20.15 -23.38
CA GLY A 48 -8.57 19.51 -22.92
C GLY A 48 -7.52 20.49 -22.42
N SER A 49 -7.68 20.92 -21.17
CA SER A 49 -6.57 21.11 -20.23
C SER A 49 -5.76 19.81 -20.10
N GLY A 50 -5.03 19.46 -21.16
CA GLY A 50 -4.15 18.28 -21.26
C GLY A 50 -2.91 18.34 -20.34
N GLY A 51 -2.73 19.45 -19.60
CA GLY A 51 -1.65 19.62 -18.63
C GLY A 51 -1.96 19.13 -17.21
N ALA A 52 -3.21 18.78 -16.88
CA ALA A 52 -3.57 18.40 -15.50
C ALA A 52 -3.18 16.95 -15.13
N ARG A 53 -2.82 16.11 -16.10
CA ARG A 53 -2.49 14.69 -15.88
C ARG A 53 -0.99 14.38 -15.93
N SER A 54 -0.13 15.34 -16.29
CA SER A 54 1.30 15.10 -16.48
C SER A 54 2.16 15.29 -15.22
N LYS A 55 1.57 15.71 -14.09
CA LYS A 55 2.25 15.59 -12.79
C LYS A 55 2.15 14.15 -12.29
N ALA A 56 2.72 13.22 -13.06
CA ALA A 56 3.21 11.99 -12.46
C ALA A 56 4.07 12.42 -11.27
N ALA A 57 3.76 11.91 -10.07
CA ALA A 57 4.59 12.18 -8.91
C ALA A 57 6.06 11.90 -9.32
N PRO A 58 7.02 12.74 -8.92
CA PRO A 58 8.42 12.62 -9.36
C PRO A 58 9.07 11.26 -9.00
N ASN A 59 8.37 10.43 -8.22
CA ASN A 59 8.80 9.09 -7.80
C ASN A 59 8.02 7.94 -8.48
N LEU A 60 7.12 8.21 -9.43
CA LEU A 60 6.36 7.17 -10.14
C LEU A 60 7.21 6.53 -11.25
N HIS A 61 8.36 5.97 -10.87
CA HIS A 61 9.18 5.18 -11.78
C HIS A 61 8.55 3.80 -11.96
N HIS A 62 8.33 3.39 -13.21
CA HIS A 62 7.98 2.01 -13.54
C HIS A 62 9.10 1.10 -13.04
N ARG A 63 8.86 0.35 -11.96
CA ARG A 63 9.82 -0.63 -11.42
C ARG A 63 9.49 -1.99 -12.01
N PRO A 64 10.21 -2.46 -13.05
CA PRO A 64 9.95 -3.77 -13.64
C PRO A 64 10.21 -4.91 -12.63
N GLU A 65 11.08 -4.67 -11.65
CA GLU A 65 11.31 -5.58 -10.52
C GLU A 65 10.09 -5.73 -9.59
N ALA A 66 9.17 -4.77 -9.61
CA ALA A 66 7.92 -4.82 -8.86
C ALA A 66 6.78 -5.52 -9.63
N VAL A 67 7.11 -6.24 -10.70
CA VAL A 67 6.19 -7.11 -11.44
C VAL A 67 6.62 -8.56 -11.27
N ALA A 68 5.67 -9.42 -10.90
CA ALA A 68 5.95 -10.83 -10.66
C ALA A 68 6.31 -11.53 -11.96
N SER A 69 7.40 -12.28 -11.96
CA SER A 69 7.75 -13.15 -13.08
C SER A 69 6.99 -14.48 -12.97
N GLN A 70 6.48 -14.97 -14.09
CA GLN A 70 5.74 -16.24 -14.12
C GLN A 70 6.64 -17.43 -13.72
N GLU A 71 7.90 -17.40 -14.16
CA GLU A 71 8.88 -18.45 -13.85
C GLU A 71 9.12 -18.59 -12.34
N ASP A 72 9.23 -17.47 -11.61
CA ASP A 72 9.47 -17.52 -10.16
C ASP A 72 8.25 -18.08 -9.41
N ILE A 73 7.04 -17.81 -9.89
CA ILE A 73 5.80 -18.36 -9.32
C ILE A 73 5.73 -19.88 -9.55
N GLU A 74 6.05 -20.35 -10.75
CA GLU A 74 6.06 -21.78 -11.09
C GLU A 74 7.11 -22.53 -10.26
N ARG A 75 8.31 -21.96 -10.11
CA ARG A 75 9.35 -22.51 -9.24
C ARG A 75 8.91 -22.58 -7.78
N LEU A 76 8.31 -21.51 -7.26
CA LEU A 76 7.82 -21.49 -5.88
C LEU A 76 6.73 -22.55 -5.65
N LYS A 77 5.82 -22.73 -6.62
CA LYS A 77 4.76 -23.75 -6.56
C LYS A 77 5.36 -25.16 -6.49
N ALA A 78 6.33 -25.47 -7.36
CA ALA A 78 7.00 -26.77 -7.35
C ALA A 78 7.70 -27.06 -6.01
N VAL A 79 8.48 -26.10 -5.50
CA VAL A 79 9.15 -26.26 -4.19
C VAL A 79 8.15 -26.45 -3.05
N MET A 80 7.06 -25.70 -3.05
CA MET A 80 6.02 -25.82 -2.02
C MET A 80 5.25 -27.15 -2.12
N GLU A 81 5.06 -27.69 -3.32
CA GLU A 81 4.49 -29.03 -3.53
C GLU A 81 5.39 -30.12 -2.94
N ASP A 82 6.70 -30.05 -3.17
CA ASP A 82 7.69 -30.96 -2.58
C ASP A 82 7.68 -30.88 -1.05
N VAL A 83 7.61 -29.67 -0.49
CA VAL A 83 7.53 -29.45 0.97
C VAL A 83 6.24 -30.05 1.54
N MET A 84 5.09 -29.86 0.87
CA MET A 84 3.84 -30.49 1.29
C MET A 84 3.90 -32.02 1.22
N GLY A 85 4.56 -32.57 0.19
CA GLY A 85 4.83 -34.00 0.07
C GLY A 85 5.60 -34.54 1.29
N MET A 86 6.73 -33.91 1.61
CA MET A 86 7.55 -34.26 2.77
C MET A 86 6.80 -34.10 4.11
N GLU A 87 6.00 -33.04 4.27
CA GLU A 87 5.15 -32.84 5.45
C GLU A 87 4.09 -33.95 5.58
N SER A 88 3.49 -34.38 4.47
CA SER A 88 2.49 -35.45 4.47
C SER A 88 3.08 -36.82 4.82
N GLU A 89 4.30 -37.11 4.38
CA GLU A 89 5.04 -38.31 4.75
C GLU A 89 5.41 -38.30 6.22
N LEU A 90 5.83 -37.14 6.73
CA LEU A 90 6.14 -36.97 8.13
C LEU A 90 4.90 -37.12 9.01
N ALA A 91 3.74 -36.63 8.57
CA ALA A 91 2.48 -36.78 9.29
C ALA A 91 2.00 -38.24 9.37
N LYS A 92 2.31 -39.06 8.37
CA LYS A 92 2.00 -40.51 8.38
C LYS A 92 2.96 -41.29 9.28
N ALA A 93 4.20 -40.82 9.42
CA ALA A 93 5.23 -41.49 10.21
C ALA A 93 5.15 -41.08 11.69
N ASN A 94 4.35 -41.80 12.48
CA ASN A 94 4.13 -41.54 13.90
C ASN A 94 5.35 -41.79 14.82
N SER A 95 6.38 -42.51 14.35
CA SER A 95 7.56 -42.85 15.16
C SER A 95 8.83 -42.16 14.64
N LEU A 96 9.70 -41.75 15.58
CA LEU A 96 11.03 -41.18 15.30
C LEU A 96 11.96 -42.25 14.70
N ASN A 97 11.72 -42.60 13.45
CA ASN A 97 12.56 -43.50 12.67
C ASN A 97 13.66 -42.71 11.97
N ALA A 98 14.77 -43.36 11.62
CA ALA A 98 15.86 -42.74 10.85
C ALA A 98 15.36 -41.99 9.61
N ARG A 99 14.37 -42.56 8.90
CA ARG A 99 13.70 -41.92 7.75
C ARG A 99 13.03 -40.59 8.09
N THR A 100 12.41 -40.44 9.27
CA THR A 100 11.76 -39.18 9.67
C THR A 100 12.78 -38.08 9.97
N ILE A 101 13.97 -38.46 10.43
CA ILE A 101 15.08 -37.52 10.68
C ILE A 101 15.64 -37.02 9.35
N GLU A 102 15.81 -37.91 8.38
CA GLU A 102 16.22 -37.56 7.02
C GLU A 102 15.22 -36.62 6.35
N ILE A 103 13.91 -36.93 6.42
CA ILE A 103 12.84 -36.07 5.85
C ILE A 103 12.84 -34.69 6.51
N LYS A 104 12.93 -34.61 7.85
CA LYS A 104 13.04 -33.31 8.55
C LYS A 104 14.28 -32.53 8.15
N GLY A 105 15.42 -33.21 7.99
CA GLY A 105 16.66 -32.61 7.51
C GLY A 105 16.53 -32.06 6.10
N ASN A 106 15.93 -32.83 5.19
CA ASN A 106 15.70 -32.42 3.81
C ASN A 106 14.71 -31.24 3.73
N LEU A 107 13.63 -31.27 4.50
CA LEU A 107 12.66 -30.18 4.58
C LEU A 107 13.36 -28.86 4.98
N LYS A 108 14.18 -28.90 6.04
CA LYS A 108 14.94 -27.72 6.48
C LYS A 108 15.94 -27.24 5.43
N LYS A 109 16.62 -28.15 4.72
CA LYS A 109 17.54 -27.81 3.63
C LYS A 109 16.82 -27.13 2.47
N THR A 110 15.67 -27.66 2.07
CA THR A 110 14.86 -27.09 0.98
C THR A 110 14.38 -25.69 1.33
N LEU A 111 13.84 -25.49 2.54
CA LEU A 111 13.35 -24.19 2.99
C LEU A 111 14.48 -23.17 3.26
N SER A 112 15.63 -23.62 3.74
CA SER A 112 16.79 -22.75 4.02
C SER A 112 17.74 -22.61 2.82
N SER A 113 17.35 -23.12 1.65
CA SER A 113 18.20 -23.05 0.47
C SER A 113 18.37 -21.60 0.02
N PRO A 114 19.57 -21.17 -0.43
CA PRO A 114 19.80 -19.80 -0.88
C PRO A 114 18.91 -19.44 -2.07
N ALA A 115 18.64 -20.41 -2.96
CA ALA A 115 17.72 -20.24 -4.08
C ALA A 115 16.28 -19.93 -3.63
N MET A 116 15.78 -20.59 -2.58
CA MET A 116 14.45 -20.29 -2.02
C MET A 116 14.40 -18.88 -1.43
N MET A 117 15.46 -18.45 -0.74
CA MET A 117 15.55 -17.09 -0.18
C MET A 117 15.58 -16.02 -1.27
N GLU A 118 16.33 -16.26 -2.34
CA GLU A 118 16.37 -15.37 -3.51
C GLU A 118 15.02 -15.29 -4.21
N LEU A 119 14.33 -16.42 -4.42
CA LEU A 119 12.99 -16.45 -4.99
C LEU A 119 11.99 -15.64 -4.15
N LEU A 120 12.01 -15.81 -2.82
CA LEU A 120 11.14 -15.04 -1.93
C LEU A 120 11.48 -13.55 -1.96
N ASN A 121 12.76 -13.17 -1.96
CA ASN A 121 13.17 -11.76 -2.02
C ASN A 121 12.78 -11.09 -3.35
N ARG A 122 12.65 -11.86 -4.44
CA ARG A 122 12.16 -11.35 -5.73
C ARG A 122 10.64 -11.23 -5.77
N LEU A 123 9.92 -12.09 -5.05
CA LEU A 123 8.45 -12.08 -4.98
C LEU A 123 7.88 -11.20 -3.85
N GLU A 124 8.72 -10.72 -2.94
CA GLU A 124 8.38 -9.91 -1.78
C GLU A 124 9.31 -8.70 -1.66
N ILE A 125 8.74 -7.49 -1.73
CA ILE A 125 9.47 -6.23 -1.57
C ILE A 125 8.91 -5.54 -0.32
N GLN A 126 9.77 -5.21 0.64
CA GLN A 126 9.37 -4.53 1.89
C GLN A 126 8.23 -5.21 2.68
N SER A 127 8.22 -6.54 2.70
CA SER A 127 7.15 -7.36 3.33
C SER A 127 5.81 -7.36 2.60
N GLU A 128 5.76 -6.79 1.39
CA GLU A 128 4.59 -6.81 0.53
C GLU A 128 4.83 -7.70 -0.69
N PRO A 129 3.82 -8.49 -1.11
CA PRO A 129 3.93 -9.28 -2.33
C PRO A 129 3.96 -8.37 -3.56
N VAL A 130 4.77 -8.76 -4.54
CA VAL A 130 4.95 -8.05 -5.79
C VAL A 130 3.65 -7.98 -6.62
N TRP A 131 3.54 -6.97 -7.48
CA TRP A 131 2.33 -6.74 -8.28
C TRP A 131 2.17 -7.83 -9.36
N GLY A 132 0.92 -8.15 -9.71
CA GLY A 132 0.60 -9.20 -10.70
C GLY A 132 0.35 -10.59 -10.12
N LEU A 133 0.46 -10.79 -8.80
CA LEU A 133 0.11 -12.05 -8.14
C LEU A 133 -1.41 -12.16 -7.88
N THR A 134 -1.97 -13.34 -8.13
CA THR A 134 -3.34 -13.65 -7.71
C THR A 134 -3.44 -13.76 -6.19
N GLN A 135 -4.65 -13.68 -5.62
CA GLN A 135 -4.85 -13.83 -4.17
C GLN A 135 -4.24 -15.13 -3.63
N LYS A 136 -4.46 -16.24 -4.34
CA LYS A 136 -3.94 -17.57 -3.96
C LYS A 136 -2.41 -17.60 -3.92
N GLU A 137 -1.76 -16.96 -4.90
CA GLU A 137 -0.30 -16.90 -4.98
C GLU A 137 0.29 -15.99 -3.90
N ARG A 138 -0.37 -14.87 -3.58
CA ARG A 138 0.04 -14.01 -2.45
C ARG A 138 -0.01 -14.75 -1.12
N ASP A 139 -1.06 -15.55 -0.90
CA ASP A 139 -1.19 -16.36 0.30
C ASP A 139 -0.14 -17.49 0.34
N LEU A 140 0.22 -18.05 -0.82
CA LEU A 140 1.32 -19.01 -0.95
C LEU A 140 2.67 -18.38 -0.55
N VAL A 141 3.01 -17.21 -1.08
CA VAL A 141 4.27 -16.48 -0.76
C VAL A 141 4.34 -16.18 0.74
N ARG A 142 3.26 -15.65 1.32
CA ARG A 142 3.20 -15.38 2.78
C ARG A 142 3.37 -16.65 3.60
N SER A 143 2.79 -17.75 3.16
CA SER A 143 2.88 -19.04 3.86
C SER A 143 4.29 -19.62 3.76
N ALA A 144 4.92 -19.54 2.58
CA ALA A 144 6.31 -19.92 2.38
C ALA A 144 7.25 -19.10 3.28
N ARG A 145 7.09 -17.77 3.33
CA ARG A 145 7.91 -16.90 4.18
C ARG A 145 7.76 -17.23 5.67
N ARG A 146 6.53 -17.48 6.12
CA ARG A 146 6.28 -17.96 7.49
C ARG A 146 7.00 -19.27 7.77
N LYS A 147 6.90 -20.26 6.88
CA LYS A 147 7.56 -21.56 7.04
C LYS A 147 9.08 -21.44 7.12
N VAL A 148 9.69 -20.61 6.28
CA VAL A 148 11.14 -20.33 6.31
C VAL A 148 11.55 -19.72 7.65
N ASN A 149 10.79 -18.73 8.15
CA ASN A 149 11.11 -18.07 9.42
C ASN A 149 10.89 -18.97 10.66
N THR A 150 10.07 -20.02 10.55
CA THR A 150 9.79 -20.96 11.65
C THR A 150 10.78 -22.14 11.72
N CYS A 151 11.60 -22.36 10.69
CA CYS A 151 12.52 -23.50 10.61
C CYS A 151 13.82 -23.30 11.39
#